data_AF-A0A942HVS9-F1
#
_entry.id   AF-A0A942HVS9-F1
#
_cell.length_a   1.000
_cell.length_b   1.000
_cell.length_c   1.000
_cell.angle_alpha   90.00
_cell.angle_beta   90.00
_cell.angle_gamma   90.00
#
_symmetry.space_group_name_H-M   'P 1'
#
loop_
_entity.id
_entity.type
_entity.pdbx_description
1 polymer ?
#
loop_
_entity_poly.entity_id
_entity_poly.type
_entity_poly.pdbx_seq_one_letter_code
_entity_poly.pdbx_strand_id
1 'polypeptide(L)'
;MHVPNIPIKGDVVVSIIPEERTVEFPANRSLGELYILDQEGKTQFHGDALGSVKVPQGSHLSLYFSFDPVYGCSLLSDVKTDGLHSLSFLGSDVGDAELIHVGRLSGLKELDISCTQVGDDGLLHLKNLTELSKLNLSSTQVTTDGIATVSTMSKLRELVLDDTEIGDDALNHIKNLTELQILSLSFTDVTNKGLSKLKEMKNLEKLRLNCTDVGDDGLGFVGRLTNLKELWLRSTQVSYPGLVELTKWLPNCEIII
;
A
#
# COMPACT_ATOMS: atom_id res chain seq x y z
N MET A 1 67.83 28.69 -7.43
CA MET A 1 66.73 28.28 -6.56
C MET A 1 65.44 28.45 -7.32
N HIS A 2 64.81 27.34 -7.68
CA HIS A 2 63.62 27.27 -8.52
C HIS A 2 62.42 27.08 -7.56
N VAL A 3 61.46 27.98 -7.58
CA VAL A 3 60.20 27.81 -6.83
C VAL A 3 59.17 27.27 -7.82
N PRO A 4 58.70 26.02 -7.71
CA PRO A 4 57.68 25.52 -8.60
C PRO A 4 56.31 26.08 -8.23
N ASN A 5 55.54 26.38 -9.28
CA ASN A 5 54.19 26.91 -9.26
C ASN A 5 53.22 25.86 -8.67
N ILE A 6 52.45 26.23 -7.64
CA ILE A 6 51.39 25.38 -7.09
C ILE A 6 50.08 25.73 -7.82
N PRO A 7 49.42 24.80 -8.53
CA PRO A 7 48.09 25.07 -9.06
C PRO A 7 47.09 25.11 -7.90
N ILE A 8 46.32 26.20 -7.83
CA ILE A 8 45.19 26.32 -6.91
C ILE A 8 44.14 25.30 -7.35
N LYS A 9 43.73 24.44 -6.40
CA LYS A 9 42.71 23.40 -6.55
C LYS A 9 41.44 23.99 -7.17
N GLY A 10 40.93 23.27 -8.17
CA GLY A 10 39.74 23.64 -8.94
C GLY A 10 38.52 23.97 -8.07
N ASP A 11 37.73 24.87 -8.61
CA ASP A 11 36.43 25.26 -8.09
C ASP A 11 35.61 24.02 -7.77
N VAL A 12 35.21 23.90 -6.50
CA VAL A 12 34.14 22.99 -6.11
C VAL A 12 32.88 23.56 -6.78
N VAL A 13 32.51 23.00 -7.92
CA VAL A 13 31.19 23.21 -8.50
C VAL A 13 30.21 22.57 -7.52
N VAL A 14 29.71 23.37 -6.58
CA VAL A 14 28.55 23.00 -5.78
C VAL A 14 27.42 22.87 -6.80
N SER A 15 27.12 21.65 -7.21
CA SER A 15 25.92 21.32 -7.96
C SER A 15 24.73 21.72 -7.08
N ILE A 16 24.22 22.94 -7.27
CA ILE A 16 22.95 23.36 -6.72
C ILE A 16 21.91 22.48 -7.40
N ILE A 17 21.45 21.46 -6.68
CA ILE A 17 20.31 20.64 -7.14
C ILE A 17 19.15 21.63 -7.26
N PRO A 18 18.48 21.71 -8.42
CA PRO A 18 17.36 22.62 -8.57
C PRO A 18 16.32 22.32 -7.48
N GLU A 19 15.80 23.37 -6.84
CA GLU A 19 14.80 23.25 -5.77
C GLU A 19 13.51 22.59 -6.26
N GLU A 20 13.28 22.61 -7.58
CA GLU A 20 12.13 22.05 -8.27
C GLU A 20 12.57 21.04 -9.35
N ARG A 21 11.73 20.03 -9.57
CA ARG A 21 11.76 19.15 -10.74
C ARG A 21 10.46 19.28 -11.52
N THR A 22 10.53 18.97 -12.81
CA THR A 22 9.33 18.87 -13.65
C THR A 22 8.89 17.42 -13.76
N VAL A 23 7.58 17.18 -13.58
CA VAL A 23 6.92 15.92 -13.92
C VAL A 23 6.02 16.16 -15.10
N GLU A 24 6.16 15.31 -16.12
CA GLU A 24 5.35 15.39 -17.33
C GLU A 24 4.12 14.50 -17.19
N PHE A 25 2.96 15.10 -17.47
CA PHE A 25 1.67 14.46 -17.61
C PHE A 25 1.13 14.69 -19.04
N PRO A 26 0.11 13.94 -19.48
CA PRO A 26 -0.51 14.17 -20.78
C PRO A 26 -0.93 15.63 -20.95
N ALA A 27 -0.60 16.24 -22.09
CA ALA A 27 -0.87 17.66 -22.33
C ALA A 27 -2.32 17.95 -22.77
N ASN A 28 -3.01 16.93 -23.28
CA ASN A 28 -4.37 17.03 -23.82
C ASN A 28 -5.46 16.72 -22.79
N ARG A 29 -5.10 16.11 -21.66
CA ARG A 29 -6.08 15.64 -20.66
C ARG A 29 -5.43 15.48 -19.28
N SER A 30 -6.11 15.97 -18.26
CA SER A 30 -5.70 15.74 -16.86
C SER A 30 -5.91 14.28 -16.48
N LEU A 31 -4.96 13.70 -15.76
CA LEU A 31 -5.11 12.38 -15.12
C LEU A 31 -5.88 12.44 -13.81
N GLY A 32 -6.23 13.63 -13.33
CA GLY A 32 -6.91 13.84 -12.04
C GLY A 32 -6.14 14.82 -11.16
N GLU A 33 -6.37 14.73 -9.85
CA GLU A 33 -5.84 15.67 -8.88
C GLU A 33 -4.47 15.21 -8.37
N LEU A 34 -3.49 16.11 -8.42
CA LEU A 34 -2.15 15.91 -7.93
C LEU A 34 -1.96 16.55 -6.55
N TYR A 35 -1.40 15.78 -5.64
CA TYR A 35 -1.06 16.20 -4.29
C TYR A 35 0.41 15.96 -4.00
N ILE A 36 0.94 16.76 -3.08
CA ILE A 36 2.31 16.67 -2.60
C ILE A 36 2.29 16.38 -1.10
N LEU A 37 3.03 15.35 -0.69
CA LEU A 37 3.36 15.17 0.72
C LEU A 37 4.51 16.12 1.07
N ASP A 38 4.26 17.03 2.00
CA ASP A 38 5.30 17.91 2.52
C ASP A 38 6.22 17.20 3.53
N GLN A 39 7.22 17.92 4.01
CA GLN A 39 8.21 17.39 4.97
C GLN A 39 7.60 17.07 6.34
N GLU A 40 6.40 17.58 6.64
CA GLU A 40 5.67 17.32 7.89
C GLU A 40 4.74 16.09 7.75
N GLY A 41 4.72 15.46 6.56
CA GLY A 41 3.86 14.31 6.29
C GLY A 41 2.41 14.69 6.01
N LYS A 42 2.14 15.96 5.67
CA LYS A 42 0.80 16.42 5.31
C LYS A 42 0.65 16.48 3.79
N THR A 43 -0.45 15.90 3.30
CA THR A 43 -0.82 15.93 1.89
C THR A 43 -1.47 17.27 1.56
N GLN A 44 -0.95 17.97 0.55
CA GLN A 44 -1.45 19.26 0.09
C GLN A 44 -1.83 19.19 -1.38
N PHE A 45 -2.98 19.76 -1.73
CA PHE A 45 -3.40 19.88 -3.12
C PHE A 45 -2.42 20.76 -3.88
N HIS A 46 -1.95 20.28 -5.04
CA HIS A 46 -1.00 21.00 -5.87
C HIS A 46 -1.63 21.51 -7.17
N GLY A 47 -2.55 20.75 -7.75
CA GLY A 47 -3.21 21.10 -9.01
C GLY A 47 -3.63 19.87 -9.80
N ASP A 48 -3.99 20.08 -11.07
CA ASP A 48 -4.29 18.99 -11.99
C ASP A 48 -3.01 18.32 -12.51
N ALA A 49 -3.05 17.00 -12.67
CA ALA A 49 -2.01 16.22 -13.34
C ALA A 49 -2.12 16.37 -14.86
N LEU A 50 -1.78 17.56 -15.37
CA LEU A 50 -1.91 17.97 -16.78
C LEU A 50 -0.65 18.70 -17.26
N GLY A 51 -0.08 18.24 -18.38
CA GLY A 51 1.12 18.82 -18.98
C GLY A 51 2.34 18.82 -18.04
N SER A 52 3.21 19.82 -18.18
CA SER A 52 4.43 19.95 -17.38
C SER A 52 4.15 20.60 -16.03
N VAL A 53 4.25 19.82 -14.95
CA VAL A 53 3.99 20.28 -13.57
C VAL A 53 5.30 20.39 -12.80
N LYS A 54 5.54 21.54 -12.17
CA LYS A 54 6.74 21.78 -11.34
C LYS A 54 6.46 21.42 -9.88
N VAL A 55 7.29 20.57 -9.31
CA VAL A 55 7.16 20.11 -7.92
C VAL A 55 8.50 20.23 -7.19
N PRO A 56 8.52 20.37 -5.86
CA PRO A 56 9.77 20.39 -5.09
C PRO A 56 10.60 19.12 -5.32
N GLN A 57 11.92 19.27 -5.34
CA GLN A 57 12.83 18.13 -5.47
C GLN A 57 12.62 17.12 -4.33
N GLY A 58 12.51 15.83 -4.69
CA GLY A 58 12.35 14.75 -3.72
C GLY A 58 10.96 14.64 -3.09
N SER A 59 9.98 15.45 -3.53
CA SER A 59 8.62 15.38 -3.02
C SER A 59 7.93 14.06 -3.40
N HIS A 60 7.13 13.53 -2.48
CA HIS A 60 6.23 12.41 -2.75
C HIS A 60 5.00 12.94 -3.47
N LEU A 61 4.70 12.38 -4.64
CA LEU A 61 3.55 12.77 -5.46
C LEU A 61 2.46 11.72 -5.36
N SER A 62 1.26 12.18 -5.02
CA SER A 62 0.06 11.36 -4.95
C SER A 62 -0.92 11.80 -6.03
N LEU A 63 -1.38 10.85 -6.85
CA LEU A 63 -2.37 11.08 -7.89
C LEU A 63 -3.70 10.43 -7.49
N TYR A 64 -4.75 11.24 -7.38
CA TYR A 64 -6.13 10.75 -7.35
C TYR A 64 -6.64 10.71 -8.79
N PHE A 65 -6.71 9.51 -9.34
CA PHE A 65 -6.95 9.29 -10.75
C PHE A 65 -8.41 9.60 -11.11
N SER A 66 -8.60 10.43 -12.14
CA SER A 66 -9.92 10.70 -12.71
C SER A 66 -10.15 9.77 -13.89
N PHE A 67 -10.88 8.68 -13.63
CA PHE A 67 -11.14 7.67 -14.65
C PHE A 67 -11.97 8.21 -15.81
N ASP A 68 -11.58 7.81 -17.01
CA ASP A 68 -12.32 8.09 -18.23
C ASP A 68 -12.53 6.81 -19.05
N PRO A 69 -13.78 6.46 -19.40
CA PRO A 69 -14.06 5.24 -20.14
C PRO A 69 -13.44 5.16 -21.55
N VAL A 70 -13.08 6.28 -22.17
CA VAL A 70 -12.48 6.32 -23.50
C VAL A 70 -10.99 6.00 -23.44
N TYR A 71 -10.28 6.54 -22.44
CA TYR A 71 -8.83 6.38 -22.32
C TYR A 71 -8.41 5.30 -21.33
N GLY A 72 -9.28 4.92 -20.39
CA GLY A 72 -8.96 4.05 -19.27
C GLY A 72 -7.72 4.55 -18.52
N CYS A 73 -6.78 3.65 -18.26
CA CYS A 73 -5.50 3.95 -17.63
C CYS A 73 -4.35 4.19 -18.62
N SER A 74 -4.60 4.17 -19.93
CA SER A 74 -3.54 4.17 -20.95
C SER A 74 -2.60 5.36 -20.88
N LEU A 75 -3.13 6.53 -20.50
CA LEU A 75 -2.40 7.78 -20.37
C LEU A 75 -1.38 7.80 -19.20
N LEU A 76 -1.45 6.85 -18.26
CA LEU A 76 -0.36 6.65 -17.28
C LEU A 76 0.96 6.23 -17.95
N SER A 77 0.92 5.77 -19.21
CA SER A 77 2.11 5.44 -19.98
C SER A 77 3.00 6.66 -20.28
N ASP A 78 2.41 7.86 -20.30
CA ASP A 78 3.11 9.13 -20.53
C ASP A 78 3.85 9.62 -19.28
N VAL A 79 3.50 9.08 -18.11
CA VAL A 79 4.16 9.39 -16.84
C VAL A 79 5.42 8.53 -16.71
N LYS A 80 6.53 9.15 -16.29
CA LYS A 80 7.77 8.43 -15.99
C LYS A 80 7.53 7.38 -14.90
N THR A 81 8.25 6.26 -14.98
CA THR A 81 8.07 5.11 -14.08
C THR A 81 8.32 5.45 -12.61
N ASP A 82 9.16 6.45 -12.32
CA ASP A 82 9.47 6.99 -11.00
C ASP A 82 8.78 8.34 -10.70
N GLY A 83 7.84 8.75 -11.57
CA GLY A 83 7.18 10.06 -11.48
C GLY A 83 6.21 10.17 -10.29
N LEU A 84 5.50 9.08 -10.00
CA LEU A 84 4.47 8.99 -8.97
C LEU A 84 4.88 8.03 -7.85
N HIS A 85 4.39 8.32 -6.65
CA HIS A 85 4.66 7.53 -5.45
C HIS A 85 3.39 6.98 -4.81
N SER A 86 2.25 7.66 -4.99
CA SER A 86 0.94 7.18 -4.56
C SER A 86 -0.06 7.34 -5.70
N LEU A 87 -0.91 6.33 -5.88
CA LEU A 87 -1.95 6.31 -6.91
C LEU A 87 -3.23 5.75 -6.30
N SER A 88 -4.34 6.47 -6.46
CA SER A 88 -5.67 6.04 -6.02
C SER A 88 -6.66 6.08 -7.17
N PHE A 89 -7.47 5.04 -7.29
CA PHE A 89 -8.52 4.87 -8.29
C PHE A 89 -9.93 4.98 -7.70
N LEU A 90 -10.07 5.51 -6.48
CA LEU A 90 -11.28 5.45 -5.65
C LEU A 90 -12.60 5.46 -6.45
N GLY A 91 -13.26 4.29 -6.51
CA GLY A 91 -14.58 4.11 -7.13
C GLY A 91 -14.60 4.22 -8.66
N SER A 92 -13.50 3.92 -9.34
CA SER A 92 -13.44 3.87 -10.81
C SER A 92 -13.67 2.46 -11.38
N ASP A 93 -14.15 2.41 -12.62
CA ASP A 93 -14.41 1.18 -13.37
C ASP A 93 -13.11 0.60 -13.97
N VAL A 94 -12.12 0.39 -13.11
CA VAL A 94 -10.81 -0.18 -13.45
C VAL A 94 -10.87 -1.70 -13.30
N GLY A 95 -10.42 -2.42 -14.33
CA GLY A 95 -10.28 -3.87 -14.30
C GLY A 95 -8.82 -4.31 -14.50
N ASP A 96 -8.64 -5.60 -14.74
CA ASP A 96 -7.31 -6.22 -14.83
C ASP A 96 -6.46 -5.67 -15.98
N ALA A 97 -7.10 -5.41 -17.13
CA ALA A 97 -6.43 -4.95 -18.34
C ALA A 97 -5.77 -3.58 -18.13
N GLU A 98 -6.37 -2.72 -17.31
CA GLU A 98 -5.87 -1.39 -17.01
C GLU A 98 -4.60 -1.41 -16.15
N LEU A 99 -4.43 -2.44 -15.30
CA LEU A 99 -3.28 -2.52 -14.38
C LEU A 99 -1.94 -2.72 -15.08
N ILE A 100 -1.92 -3.09 -16.37
CA ILE A 100 -0.68 -3.08 -17.16
C ILE A 100 -0.03 -1.69 -17.21
N HIS A 101 -0.84 -0.62 -17.19
CA HIS A 101 -0.36 0.75 -17.20
C HIS A 101 0.08 1.23 -15.81
N VAL A 102 -0.42 0.60 -14.74
CA VAL A 102 0.00 0.85 -13.36
C VAL A 102 1.30 0.12 -13.04
N GLY A 103 1.41 -1.15 -13.46
CA GLY A 103 2.55 -2.03 -13.15
C GLY A 103 3.92 -1.58 -13.64
N ARG A 104 3.95 -0.55 -14.50
CA ARG A 104 5.17 0.10 -15.00
C ARG A 104 5.64 1.27 -14.12
N LEU A 105 4.82 1.77 -13.19
CA LEU A 105 5.16 2.87 -12.29
C LEU A 105 6.01 2.37 -11.11
N SER A 106 7.24 1.94 -11.40
CA SER A 106 8.17 1.34 -10.44
C SER A 106 8.51 2.20 -9.20
N GLY A 107 8.21 3.50 -9.23
CA GLY A 107 8.34 4.40 -8.08
C GLY A 107 7.18 4.36 -7.08
N LEU A 108 6.08 3.65 -7.40
CA LEU A 108 4.93 3.55 -6.51
C LEU A 108 5.28 2.89 -5.18
N LYS A 109 4.85 3.56 -4.11
CA LYS A 109 4.93 3.14 -2.72
C LYS A 109 3.54 2.86 -2.16
N GLU A 110 2.52 3.56 -2.64
CA GLU A 110 1.15 3.40 -2.19
C GLU A 110 0.23 3.20 -3.39
N LEU A 111 -0.62 2.17 -3.34
CA LEU A 111 -1.62 1.91 -4.37
C LEU A 111 -2.96 1.61 -3.72
N ASP A 112 -3.97 2.39 -4.08
CA ASP A 112 -5.36 2.16 -3.72
C ASP A 112 -6.19 1.87 -4.97
N ILE A 113 -6.58 0.61 -5.12
CA ILE A 113 -7.49 0.12 -6.16
C ILE A 113 -8.76 -0.45 -5.53
N SER A 114 -9.11 0.00 -4.32
CA SER A 114 -10.34 -0.42 -3.66
C SER A 114 -11.58 -0.01 -4.46
N CYS A 115 -12.65 -0.81 -4.33
CA CYS A 115 -13.92 -0.61 -5.03
C CYS A 115 -13.76 -0.58 -6.57
N THR A 116 -12.90 -1.44 -7.12
CA THR A 116 -12.69 -1.63 -8.56
C THR A 116 -13.04 -3.06 -8.98
N GLN A 117 -13.02 -3.35 -10.28
CA GLN A 117 -13.30 -4.69 -10.83
C GLN A 117 -12.04 -5.55 -10.99
N VAL A 118 -10.94 -5.16 -10.33
CA VAL A 118 -9.66 -5.90 -10.38
C VAL A 118 -9.81 -7.26 -9.71
N GLY A 119 -9.30 -8.30 -10.37
CA GLY A 119 -9.16 -9.65 -9.85
C GLY A 119 -7.69 -10.13 -9.89
N ASP A 120 -7.51 -11.45 -9.82
CA ASP A 120 -6.19 -12.06 -9.67
C ASP A 120 -5.26 -11.84 -10.87
N ASP A 121 -5.82 -11.80 -12.09
CA ASP A 121 -5.06 -11.55 -13.32
C ASP A 121 -4.47 -10.13 -13.34
N GLY A 122 -5.20 -9.15 -12.82
CA GLY A 122 -4.75 -7.77 -12.69
C GLY A 122 -3.53 -7.66 -11.77
N LEU A 123 -3.52 -8.41 -10.67
CA LEU A 123 -2.40 -8.39 -9.71
C LEU A 123 -1.09 -8.89 -10.33
N LEU A 124 -1.13 -9.76 -11.35
CA LEU A 124 0.07 -10.22 -12.07
C LEU A 124 0.82 -9.06 -12.74
N HIS A 125 0.13 -7.99 -13.12
CA HIS A 125 0.73 -6.79 -13.68
C HIS A 125 1.52 -5.98 -12.63
N LEU A 126 1.19 -6.12 -11.34
CA LEU A 126 1.79 -5.35 -10.25
C LEU A 126 3.11 -5.94 -9.72
N LYS A 127 3.52 -7.13 -10.18
CA LYS A 127 4.70 -7.86 -9.66
C LYS A 127 6.02 -7.07 -9.65
N ASN A 128 6.15 -6.05 -10.50
CA ASN A 128 7.35 -5.23 -10.61
C ASN A 128 7.35 -4.00 -9.69
N LEU A 129 6.25 -3.75 -8.96
CA LEU A 129 6.14 -2.64 -8.02
C LEU A 129 6.83 -2.99 -6.69
N THR A 130 8.14 -3.24 -6.75
CA THR A 130 8.92 -3.75 -5.60
C THR A 130 9.10 -2.72 -4.47
N GLU A 131 8.79 -1.45 -4.71
CA GLU A 131 8.83 -0.37 -3.72
C GLU A 131 7.51 -0.19 -2.96
N LEU A 132 6.47 -0.97 -3.30
CA LEU A 132 5.15 -0.84 -2.71
C LEU A 132 5.20 -1.17 -1.20
N SER A 133 4.76 -0.22 -0.38
CA SER A 133 4.66 -0.33 1.07
C SER A 133 3.22 -0.32 1.56
N LYS A 134 2.27 0.22 0.79
CA LYS A 134 0.84 0.16 1.11
C LYS A 134 0.02 -0.27 -0.09
N LEU A 135 -0.86 -1.24 0.11
CA LEU A 135 -1.76 -1.75 -0.91
C LEU A 135 -3.16 -1.92 -0.34
N ASN A 136 -4.12 -1.22 -0.93
CA ASN A 136 -5.54 -1.37 -0.62
C ASN A 136 -6.27 -2.06 -1.79
N LEU A 137 -6.81 -3.24 -1.49
CA LEU A 137 -7.56 -4.13 -2.39
C LEU A 137 -9.01 -4.33 -1.93
N SER A 138 -9.50 -3.50 -1.00
CA SER A 138 -10.85 -3.69 -0.45
C SER A 138 -11.93 -3.63 -1.51
N SER A 139 -12.96 -4.47 -1.37
CA SER A 139 -14.09 -4.53 -2.30
C SER A 139 -13.65 -4.69 -3.77
N THR A 140 -12.66 -5.57 -4.00
CA THR A 140 -12.21 -6.01 -5.34
C THR A 140 -12.62 -7.48 -5.57
N GLN A 141 -12.37 -8.01 -6.76
CA GLN A 141 -12.63 -9.42 -7.10
C GLN A 141 -11.42 -10.33 -6.84
N VAL A 142 -10.46 -9.87 -6.02
CA VAL A 142 -9.25 -10.64 -5.69
C VAL A 142 -9.61 -11.83 -4.79
N THR A 143 -9.01 -12.98 -5.09
CA THR A 143 -9.15 -14.21 -4.33
C THR A 143 -7.81 -14.63 -3.69
N THR A 144 -7.78 -15.81 -3.07
CA THR A 144 -6.56 -16.40 -2.50
C THR A 144 -5.43 -16.54 -3.53
N ASP A 145 -5.75 -16.83 -4.79
CA ASP A 145 -4.74 -17.06 -5.84
C ASP A 145 -3.97 -15.77 -6.18
N GLY A 146 -4.66 -14.63 -6.23
CA GLY A 146 -4.02 -13.32 -6.45
C GLY A 146 -3.05 -12.91 -5.33
N ILE A 147 -3.32 -13.32 -4.08
CA ILE A 147 -2.45 -13.02 -2.93
C ILE A 147 -1.08 -13.68 -3.06
N ALA A 148 -0.95 -14.78 -3.81
CA ALA A 148 0.36 -15.35 -4.10
C ALA A 148 1.30 -14.32 -4.76
N THR A 149 0.79 -13.49 -5.66
CA THR A 149 1.54 -12.41 -6.30
C THR A 149 1.89 -11.30 -5.30
N VAL A 150 0.93 -10.85 -4.50
CA VAL A 150 1.13 -9.81 -3.46
C VAL A 150 2.20 -10.24 -2.45
N SER A 151 2.26 -11.53 -2.11
CA SER A 151 3.23 -12.07 -1.15
C SER A 151 4.70 -11.93 -1.57
N THR A 152 4.97 -11.58 -2.84
CA THR A 152 6.32 -11.30 -3.34
C THR A 152 6.78 -9.86 -3.05
N MET A 153 5.88 -8.97 -2.64
CA MET A 153 6.14 -7.56 -2.34
C MET A 153 6.74 -7.41 -0.93
N SER A 154 8.03 -7.74 -0.78
CA SER A 154 8.70 -7.83 0.52
C SER A 154 8.77 -6.53 1.34
N LYS A 155 8.52 -5.37 0.72
CA LYS A 155 8.47 -4.06 1.38
C LYS A 155 7.09 -3.67 1.90
N LEU A 156 6.07 -4.51 1.69
CA LEU A 156 4.69 -4.19 2.08
C LEU A 156 4.56 -4.10 3.60
N ARG A 157 4.05 -2.96 4.07
CA ARG A 157 3.80 -2.63 5.47
C ARG A 157 2.31 -2.57 5.79
N GLU A 158 1.48 -2.24 4.81
CA GLU A 158 0.03 -2.17 4.95
C GLU A 158 -0.64 -2.91 3.81
N LEU A 159 -1.51 -3.86 4.16
CA LEU A 159 -2.34 -4.62 3.24
C LEU A 159 -3.79 -4.60 3.75
N VAL A 160 -4.68 -4.06 2.93
CA VAL A 160 -6.11 -3.98 3.21
C VAL A 160 -6.85 -4.86 2.21
N LEU A 161 -7.57 -5.86 2.73
CA LEU A 161 -8.30 -6.89 1.97
C LEU A 161 -9.77 -6.94 2.41
N ASP A 162 -10.29 -5.87 3.01
CA ASP A 162 -11.66 -5.91 3.53
C ASP A 162 -12.67 -6.17 2.40
N ASP A 163 -13.73 -6.93 2.68
CA ASP A 163 -14.81 -7.20 1.72
C ASP A 163 -14.30 -7.83 0.40
N THR A 164 -13.55 -8.92 0.53
CA THR A 164 -13.01 -9.71 -0.60
C THR A 164 -13.24 -11.21 -0.34
N GLU A 165 -13.09 -12.05 -1.37
CA GLU A 165 -13.23 -13.52 -1.27
C GLU A 165 -11.96 -14.18 -0.69
N ILE A 166 -11.45 -13.62 0.40
CA ILE A 166 -10.26 -14.09 1.10
C ILE A 166 -10.63 -15.05 2.22
N GLY A 167 -10.02 -16.23 2.21
CA GLY A 167 -10.17 -17.25 3.26
C GLY A 167 -8.84 -17.62 3.92
N ASP A 168 -8.88 -18.63 4.79
CA ASP A 168 -7.72 -19.10 5.57
C ASP A 168 -6.47 -19.43 4.74
N ASP A 169 -6.66 -19.89 3.49
CA ASP A 169 -5.54 -20.33 2.65
C ASP A 169 -4.67 -19.17 2.18
N ALA A 170 -5.25 -17.97 1.99
CA ALA A 170 -4.51 -16.74 1.70
C ALA A 170 -3.47 -16.41 2.78
N LEU A 171 -3.75 -16.76 4.05
CA LEU A 171 -2.85 -16.48 5.17
C LEU A 171 -1.58 -17.36 5.10
N ASN A 172 -1.55 -18.44 4.30
CA ASN A 172 -0.31 -19.16 3.99
C ASN A 172 0.65 -18.34 3.12
N HIS A 173 0.14 -17.36 2.36
CA HIS A 173 0.93 -16.43 1.57
C HIS A 173 1.25 -15.16 2.37
N ILE A 174 0.26 -14.57 3.05
CA ILE A 174 0.42 -13.32 3.81
C ILE A 174 1.50 -13.44 4.90
N LYS A 175 1.65 -14.61 5.54
CA LYS A 175 2.70 -14.83 6.56
C LYS A 175 4.13 -14.55 6.08
N ASN A 176 4.37 -14.54 4.76
CA ASN A 176 5.68 -14.27 4.16
C ASN A 176 5.98 -12.76 4.07
N LEU A 177 4.98 -11.89 4.26
CA LEU A 177 5.13 -10.44 4.31
C LEU A 177 5.63 -10.02 5.70
N THR A 178 6.91 -10.31 5.99
CA THR A 178 7.48 -10.16 7.33
C THR A 178 7.59 -8.71 7.81
N GLU A 179 7.53 -7.73 6.89
CA GLU A 179 7.53 -6.29 7.19
C GLU A 179 6.14 -5.72 7.48
N LEU A 180 5.08 -6.54 7.38
CA LEU A 180 3.70 -6.09 7.52
C LEU A 180 3.40 -5.61 8.94
N GLN A 181 2.86 -4.40 9.03
CA GLN A 181 2.49 -3.70 10.25
C GLN A 181 0.97 -3.57 10.37
N ILE A 182 0.26 -3.43 9.25
CA ILE A 182 -1.18 -3.27 9.19
C ILE A 182 -1.75 -4.34 8.26
N LEU A 183 -2.66 -5.15 8.80
CA LEU A 183 -3.42 -6.13 8.05
C LEU A 183 -4.90 -5.94 8.34
N SER A 184 -5.68 -5.76 7.27
CA SER A 184 -7.14 -5.67 7.35
C SER A 184 -7.77 -6.82 6.59
N LEU A 185 -8.59 -7.61 7.29
CA LEU A 185 -9.29 -8.79 6.78
C LEU A 185 -10.78 -8.73 7.17
N SER A 186 -11.33 -7.53 7.37
CA SER A 186 -12.72 -7.39 7.79
C SER A 186 -13.66 -7.85 6.67
N PHE A 187 -14.81 -8.45 7.02
CA PHE A 187 -15.75 -8.96 6.01
C PHE A 187 -15.11 -9.98 5.05
N THR A 188 -14.26 -10.86 5.58
CA THR A 188 -13.66 -11.97 4.82
C THR A 188 -14.03 -13.31 5.46
N ASP A 189 -13.76 -14.42 4.77
CA ASP A 189 -14.04 -15.78 5.22
C ASP A 189 -12.94 -16.38 6.11
N VAL A 190 -12.16 -15.52 6.77
CA VAL A 190 -11.08 -15.94 7.68
C VAL A 190 -11.66 -16.48 8.98
N THR A 191 -11.09 -17.59 9.44
CA THR A 191 -11.46 -18.30 10.67
C THR A 191 -10.28 -18.46 11.63
N ASN A 192 -10.51 -19.13 12.77
CA ASN A 192 -9.46 -19.50 13.72
C ASN A 192 -8.30 -20.30 13.06
N LYS A 193 -8.60 -21.11 12.03
CA LYS A 193 -7.59 -21.92 11.33
C LYS A 193 -6.60 -21.03 10.59
N GLY A 194 -7.06 -19.97 9.92
CA GLY A 194 -6.22 -19.00 9.23
C GLY A 194 -5.31 -18.24 10.19
N LEU A 195 -5.85 -17.76 11.32
CA LEU A 195 -5.07 -17.00 12.31
C LEU A 195 -3.86 -17.76 12.86
N SER A 196 -3.91 -19.09 12.90
CA SER A 196 -2.76 -19.93 13.29
C SER A 196 -1.50 -19.69 12.43
N LYS A 197 -1.66 -19.18 11.20
CA LYS A 197 -0.57 -18.88 10.26
C LYS A 197 0.13 -17.56 10.57
N LEU A 198 -0.55 -16.62 11.23
CA LEU A 198 -0.04 -15.26 11.47
C LEU A 198 0.79 -15.16 12.75
N LYS A 199 0.80 -16.18 13.61
CA LYS A 199 1.44 -16.15 14.96
C LYS A 199 2.92 -15.71 15.01
N GLU A 200 3.64 -15.79 13.90
CA GLU A 200 5.04 -15.37 13.77
C GLU A 200 5.23 -13.95 13.19
N MET A 201 4.16 -13.25 12.81
CA MET A 201 4.19 -11.89 12.26
C MET A 201 4.39 -10.86 13.36
N LYS A 202 5.57 -10.87 13.99
CA LYS A 202 5.88 -10.03 15.16
C LYS A 202 5.91 -8.53 14.86
N ASN A 203 5.95 -8.12 13.59
CA ASN A 203 5.91 -6.70 13.22
C ASN A 203 4.48 -6.14 13.12
N LEU A 204 3.46 -7.00 13.23
CA LEU A 204 2.08 -6.58 13.08
C LEU A 204 1.64 -5.72 14.27
N GLU A 205 1.20 -4.50 13.97
CA GLU A 205 0.74 -3.50 14.93
C GLU A 205 -0.79 -3.32 14.89
N LYS A 206 -1.41 -3.54 13.73
CA LYS A 206 -2.85 -3.34 13.53
C LYS A 206 -3.44 -4.54 12.81
N LEU A 207 -4.43 -5.19 13.42
CA LEU A 207 -5.14 -6.33 12.83
C LEU A 207 -6.65 -6.13 12.90
N ARG A 208 -7.29 -5.93 11.75
CA ARG A 208 -8.76 -5.80 11.66
C ARG A 208 -9.38 -7.12 11.22
N LEU A 209 -10.32 -7.63 12.03
CA LEU A 209 -11.03 -8.89 11.84
C LEU A 209 -12.54 -8.72 11.99
N ASN A 210 -13.05 -7.50 11.77
CA ASN A 210 -14.48 -7.25 11.95
C ASN A 210 -15.29 -8.14 11.01
N CYS A 211 -16.43 -8.66 11.47
CA CYS A 211 -17.32 -9.48 10.65
C CYS A 211 -16.62 -10.71 10.03
N THR A 212 -15.79 -11.40 10.81
CA THR A 212 -15.16 -12.69 10.45
C THR A 212 -15.67 -13.79 11.39
N ASP A 213 -15.44 -15.06 11.03
CA ASP A 213 -15.83 -16.22 11.86
C ASP A 213 -14.74 -16.60 12.89
N VAL A 214 -14.01 -15.59 13.38
CA VAL A 214 -13.00 -15.76 14.43
C VAL A 214 -13.65 -15.84 15.79
N GLY A 215 -13.25 -16.81 16.62
CA GLY A 215 -13.68 -16.97 18.00
C GLY A 215 -12.50 -17.10 18.98
N ASP A 216 -12.80 -17.51 20.21
CA ASP A 216 -11.82 -17.56 21.30
C ASP A 216 -10.58 -18.42 20.98
N ASP A 217 -10.73 -19.50 20.23
CA ASP A 217 -9.61 -20.35 19.79
C ASP A 217 -8.60 -19.58 18.92
N GLY A 218 -9.09 -18.66 18.09
CA GLY A 218 -8.26 -17.79 17.26
C GLY A 218 -7.41 -16.82 18.09
N LEU A 219 -7.94 -16.37 19.23
CA LEU A 219 -7.25 -15.43 20.12
C LEU A 219 -5.97 -16.01 20.72
N GLY A 220 -5.90 -17.34 20.90
CA GLY A 220 -4.67 -18.00 21.36
C GLY A 220 -3.47 -17.76 20.41
N PHE A 221 -3.73 -17.59 19.11
CA PHE A 221 -2.71 -17.23 18.13
C PHE A 221 -2.45 -15.72 18.09
N VAL A 222 -3.49 -14.91 18.17
CA VAL A 222 -3.38 -13.44 18.21
C VAL A 222 -2.58 -12.97 19.43
N GLY A 223 -2.73 -13.63 20.58
CA GLY A 223 -1.94 -13.37 21.79
C GLY A 223 -0.42 -13.59 21.62
N ARG A 224 0.05 -14.14 20.49
CA ARG A 224 1.47 -14.23 20.14
C ARG A 224 1.99 -12.99 19.39
N LEU A 225 1.11 -12.10 18.95
CA LEU A 225 1.45 -10.87 18.23
C LEU A 225 1.75 -9.76 19.22
N THR A 226 2.88 -9.86 19.92
CA THR A 226 3.18 -9.02 21.09
C THR A 226 3.40 -7.53 20.80
N ASN A 227 3.53 -7.14 19.52
CA ASN A 227 3.64 -5.74 19.10
C ASN A 227 2.29 -5.16 18.64
N LEU A 228 1.19 -5.92 18.74
CA LEU A 228 -0.12 -5.46 18.34
C LEU A 228 -0.57 -4.30 19.24
N LYS A 229 -0.94 -3.19 18.60
CA LYS A 229 -1.41 -1.95 19.21
C LYS A 229 -2.92 -1.81 19.08
N GLU A 230 -3.50 -2.22 17.96
CA GLU A 230 -4.94 -2.13 17.72
C GLU A 230 -5.45 -3.46 17.14
N LEU A 231 -6.54 -3.96 17.71
CA LEU A 231 -7.22 -5.19 17.30
C LEU A 231 -8.73 -4.95 17.24
N TRP A 232 -9.31 -5.13 16.05
CA TRP A 232 -10.74 -4.91 15.84
C TRP A 232 -11.46 -6.24 15.68
N LEU A 233 -12.46 -6.47 16.53
CA LEU A 233 -13.19 -7.74 16.68
C LEU A 233 -14.71 -7.57 16.64
N ARG A 234 -15.21 -6.44 16.11
CA ARG A 234 -16.65 -6.18 16.00
C ARG A 234 -17.30 -7.28 15.18
N SER A 235 -18.43 -7.80 15.68
CA SER A 235 -19.21 -8.83 14.98
C SER A 235 -18.42 -10.10 14.67
N THR A 236 -17.52 -10.52 15.58
CA THR A 236 -16.86 -11.83 15.56
C THR A 236 -17.56 -12.82 16.51
N GLN A 237 -17.11 -14.08 16.54
CA GLN A 237 -17.56 -15.11 17.50
C GLN A 237 -16.79 -15.07 18.84
N VAL A 238 -16.00 -14.02 19.09
CA VAL A 238 -15.24 -13.86 20.32
C VAL A 238 -16.18 -13.58 21.50
N SER A 239 -16.04 -14.37 22.57
CA SER A 239 -16.82 -14.23 23.79
C SER A 239 -16.22 -13.19 24.74
N TYR A 240 -17.03 -12.67 25.66
CA TYR A 240 -16.52 -11.79 26.72
C TYR A 240 -15.41 -12.44 27.57
N PRO A 241 -15.52 -13.72 28.00
CA PRO A 241 -14.40 -14.44 28.61
C PRO A 241 -13.14 -14.48 27.73
N GLY A 242 -13.27 -14.70 26.42
CA GLY A 242 -12.16 -14.68 25.47
C GLY A 242 -11.45 -13.32 25.44
N LEU A 243 -12.21 -12.22 25.41
CA LEU A 243 -11.67 -10.85 25.51
C LEU A 243 -10.89 -10.65 26.81
N VAL A 244 -11.43 -11.11 27.94
CA VAL A 244 -10.75 -11.02 29.24
C VAL A 244 -9.42 -11.75 29.23
N GLU A 245 -9.35 -12.97 28.69
CA GLU A 245 -8.06 -13.67 28.54
C GLU A 245 -7.09 -12.94 27.61
N LEU A 246 -7.58 -12.40 26.50
CA LEU A 246 -6.75 -11.66 25.54
C LEU A 246 -6.07 -10.44 26.16
N THR A 247 -6.75 -9.70 27.05
CA THR A 247 -6.14 -8.57 27.76
C THR A 247 -4.95 -8.96 28.63
N LYS A 248 -4.87 -10.23 29.08
CA LYS A 248 -3.71 -10.75 29.82
C LYS A 248 -2.53 -11.03 28.90
N TRP A 249 -2.79 -11.42 27.65
CA TRP A 249 -1.75 -11.72 26.65
C TRP A 249 -1.25 -10.46 25.94
N LEU A 250 -2.12 -9.48 25.72
CA LEU A 250 -1.83 -8.23 25.01
C LEU A 250 -2.23 -7.00 25.86
N PRO A 251 -1.57 -6.74 27.00
CA PRO A 251 -1.99 -5.70 27.96
C PRO A 251 -1.88 -4.26 27.43
N ASN A 252 -1.14 -4.04 26.34
CA ASN A 252 -0.97 -2.73 25.70
C ASN A 252 -1.71 -2.59 24.37
N CYS A 253 -2.50 -3.60 23.99
CA CYS A 253 -3.29 -3.58 22.75
C CYS A 253 -4.68 -3.00 23.03
N GLU A 254 -5.06 -1.99 22.25
CA GLU A 254 -6.41 -1.47 22.21
C GLU A 254 -7.32 -2.45 21.47
N ILE A 255 -8.27 -3.04 22.20
CA ILE A 255 -9.28 -3.94 21.64
C ILE A 255 -10.53 -3.12 21.32
N ILE A 256 -10.95 -3.17 20.05
CA ILE A 256 -12.04 -2.37 19.49
C ILE A 256 -13.18 -3.32 19.10
N ILE A 257 -14.37 -3.11 19.68
CA ILE A 257 -15.57 -3.96 19.55
C ILE A 257 -16.78 -3.20 19.02
#